data_AF-A0A7W4GST1-F1
#
_entry.id   AF-A0A7W4GST1-F1
#
_cell.length_a   1.000
_cell.length_b   1.000
_cell.length_c   1.000
_cell.angle_alpha   90.00
_cell.angle_beta   90.00
_cell.angle_gamma   90.00
#
_symmetry.space_group_name_H-M   'P 1'
#
loop_
_entity.id
_entity.type
_entity.pdbx_description
1 polymer ?
#
loop_
_entity_poly.entity_id
_entity_poly.type
_entity_poly.pdbx_seq_one_letter_code
_entity_poly.pdbx_strand_id
1 'polypeptide(L)'
;MSNRDTSIDSRLIESARKEFIEKGFIKAELKTICEDANVTTGAVYKRYKGKEELFGAVVEKAVVTLDSFVSERTDVDFSSMSDEEVKNTWIMNEKYILDVFRILWDIREEFVLLLEKSAGTVHENFGHDFAFRM
;
A
#
# COMPACT_ATOMS: atom_id res chain seq x y z
N MET A 1 -21.98 -18.48 -12.71
CA MET A 1 -21.38 -17.74 -11.58
C MET A 1 -21.58 -16.26 -11.86
N SER A 2 -22.25 -15.51 -10.99
CA SER A 2 -22.45 -14.07 -11.19
C SER A 2 -21.09 -13.39 -11.21
N ASN A 3 -20.73 -12.73 -12.30
CA ASN A 3 -19.58 -11.82 -12.31
C ASN A 3 -19.80 -10.78 -11.20
N ARG A 4 -18.79 -10.58 -10.35
CA ARG A 4 -18.81 -9.49 -9.38
C ARG A 4 -18.85 -8.18 -10.15
N ASP A 5 -19.82 -7.34 -9.84
CA ASP A 5 -19.88 -5.98 -10.36
C ASP A 5 -18.76 -5.16 -9.72
N THR A 6 -17.65 -4.99 -10.44
CA THR A 6 -16.48 -4.22 -10.00
C THR A 6 -16.61 -2.73 -10.29
N SER A 7 -17.70 -2.29 -10.93
CA SER A 7 -17.89 -0.88 -11.36
C SER A 7 -17.88 0.12 -10.20
N ILE A 8 -18.15 -0.35 -8.98
CA ILE A 8 -18.16 0.49 -7.78
C ILE A 8 -16.84 0.49 -7.02
N ASP A 9 -15.93 -0.45 -7.31
CA ASP A 9 -14.74 -0.67 -6.50
C ASP A 9 -13.78 0.51 -6.62
N SER A 10 -13.61 1.07 -7.82
CA SER A 10 -12.72 2.23 -8.06
C SER A 10 -13.14 3.46 -7.27
N ARG A 11 -14.40 3.87 -7.36
CA ARG A 11 -14.93 5.06 -6.64
C ARG A 11 -14.96 4.84 -5.12
N LEU A 12 -15.22 3.61 -4.66
CA LEU A 12 -15.19 3.28 -3.24
C LEU A 12 -13.77 3.34 -2.67
N ILE A 13 -12.78 2.77 -3.37
CA ILE A 13 -11.37 2.85 -2.99
C ILE A 13 -10.86 4.29 -3.02
N GLU A 14 -11.24 5.08 -4.03
CA GLU A 14 -10.86 6.49 -4.11
C GLU A 14 -11.45 7.31 -2.93
N SER A 15 -12.73 7.13 -2.64
CA SER A 15 -13.40 7.77 -1.50
C SER A 15 -12.75 7.37 -0.17
N ALA A 16 -12.52 6.07 0.03
CA ALA A 16 -11.88 5.52 1.22
C ALA A 16 -10.48 6.12 1.41
N ARG A 17 -9.68 6.16 0.36
CA ARG A 17 -8.35 6.76 0.37
C ARG A 17 -8.37 8.21 0.82
N LYS A 18 -9.28 9.03 0.28
CA LYS A 18 -9.41 10.45 0.65
C LYS A 18 -9.73 10.61 2.14
N GLU A 19 -10.75 9.89 2.62
CA GLU A 19 -11.14 9.92 4.04
C GLU A 19 -9.99 9.46 4.95
N PHE A 20 -9.28 8.38 4.60
CA PHE A 20 -8.17 7.87 5.39
C PHE A 20 -6.97 8.83 5.41
N ILE A 21 -6.66 9.49 4.29
CA ILE A 21 -5.57 10.48 4.24
C ILE A 21 -5.89 11.66 5.17
N GLU A 22 -7.12 12.17 5.09
CA GLU A 22 -7.54 13.34 5.85
C GLU A 22 -7.63 13.03 7.35
N LYS A 23 -8.33 11.96 7.72
CA LYS A 23 -8.71 11.71 9.12
C LYS A 23 -7.88 10.63 9.82
N GLY A 24 -7.17 9.80 9.07
CA GLY A 24 -6.55 8.59 9.58
C GLY A 24 -7.55 7.47 9.83
N PHE A 25 -7.08 6.22 9.94
CA PHE A 25 -7.95 5.05 10.06
C PHE A 25 -8.94 5.16 11.24
N ILE A 26 -8.47 5.52 12.43
CA ILE A 26 -9.29 5.56 13.65
C ILE A 26 -10.49 6.49 13.48
N LYS A 27 -10.25 7.72 12.99
CA LYS A 27 -11.28 8.77 12.89
C LYS A 27 -12.09 8.73 11.59
N ALA A 28 -11.64 7.98 10.58
CA ALA A 28 -12.39 7.79 9.35
C ALA A 28 -13.73 7.09 9.60
N GLU A 29 -14.77 7.55 8.92
CA GLU A 29 -16.11 6.99 9.03
C GLU A 29 -16.51 6.24 7.76
N LEU A 30 -16.89 4.96 7.91
CA LEU A 30 -17.35 4.15 6.78
C LEU A 30 -18.59 4.76 6.10
N LYS A 31 -19.43 5.46 6.87
CA LYS A 31 -20.61 6.16 6.38
C LYS A 31 -20.22 7.28 5.40
N THR A 32 -19.29 8.16 5.78
CA THR A 32 -18.79 9.24 4.90
C THR A 32 -18.21 8.66 3.61
N ILE A 33 -17.40 7.60 3.72
CA ILE A 33 -16.83 6.91 2.55
C ILE A 33 -17.93 6.43 1.59
N CYS A 34 -19.00 5.83 2.13
CA CYS A 34 -20.13 5.33 1.34
C CYS A 34 -20.90 6.48 0.65
N GLU A 35 -21.17 7.56 1.39
CA GLU A 35 -21.88 8.74 0.90
C GLU A 35 -21.12 9.39 -0.26
N ASP A 36 -19.82 9.63 -0.09
CA ASP A 36 -18.96 10.26 -1.10
C ASP A 36 -18.76 9.39 -2.34
N ALA A 37 -18.73 8.06 -2.17
CA ALA A 37 -18.66 7.11 -3.27
C ALA A 37 -20.03 6.87 -3.95
N ASN A 38 -21.11 7.46 -3.43
CA ASN A 38 -22.49 7.22 -3.86
C ASN A 38 -22.83 5.71 -3.91
N VAL A 39 -22.53 5.02 -2.81
CA VAL A 39 -22.83 3.60 -2.57
C VAL A 39 -23.55 3.40 -1.25
N THR A 40 -24.35 2.34 -1.15
CA THR A 40 -24.96 1.98 0.13
C THR A 40 -23.98 1.19 0.99
N THR A 41 -24.10 1.31 2.31
CA THR A 41 -23.27 0.52 3.25
C THR A 41 -23.45 -0.99 3.04
N GLY A 42 -24.67 -1.43 2.67
CA GLY A 42 -24.93 -2.83 2.33
C GLY A 42 -24.17 -3.33 1.09
N ALA A 43 -23.87 -2.44 0.12
CA ALA A 43 -23.04 -2.80 -1.03
C ALA A 43 -21.56 -2.95 -0.64
N VAL A 44 -21.09 -2.17 0.33
CA VAL A 44 -19.74 -2.30 0.90
C VAL A 44 -19.60 -3.59 1.69
N TYR A 45 -20.56 -3.93 2.56
CA TYR A 45 -20.52 -5.16 3.36
C TYR A 45 -20.54 -6.46 2.54
N LYS A 46 -21.01 -6.41 1.29
CA LYS A 46 -20.90 -7.54 0.35
C LYS A 46 -19.48 -7.74 -0.21
N ARG A 47 -18.61 -6.74 -0.07
CA ARG A 47 -17.24 -6.71 -0.63
C ARG A 47 -16.19 -6.77 0.47
N TYR A 48 -16.39 -5.97 1.51
CA TYR A 48 -15.48 -5.82 2.65
C TYR A 48 -16.26 -6.04 3.95
N LYS A 49 -15.71 -6.83 4.85
CA LYS A 49 -16.20 -7.13 6.20
C LYS A 49 -16.25 -5.89 7.09
N GLY A 50 -15.60 -4.79 6.70
CA GLY A 50 -15.68 -3.51 7.39
C GLY A 50 -14.59 -2.53 6.96
N LYS A 51 -14.40 -1.50 7.79
CA LYS A 51 -13.43 -0.41 7.57
C LYS A 51 -11.98 -0.92 7.48
N GLU A 52 -11.62 -1.92 8.30
CA GLU A 52 -10.27 -2.52 8.32
C GLU A 52 -9.92 -3.18 6.97
N GLU A 53 -10.79 -4.06 6.46
CA GLU A 53 -10.54 -4.74 5.18
C GLU A 53 -10.54 -3.75 4.00
N LEU A 54 -11.37 -2.70 4.09
CA LEU A 54 -11.35 -1.62 3.11
C LEU A 54 -10.04 -0.82 3.16
N PHE A 55 -9.51 -0.53 4.35
CA PHE A 55 -8.20 0.10 4.50
C PHE A 55 -7.10 -0.77 3.90
N GLY A 56 -7.10 -2.07 4.20
CA GLY A 56 -6.18 -3.05 3.62
C GLY A 56 -6.20 -3.02 2.08
N ALA A 57 -7.39 -3.01 1.48
CA ALA A 57 -7.53 -2.91 0.03
C ALA A 57 -7.03 -1.58 -0.56
N VAL A 58 -7.14 -0.47 0.19
CA VAL A 58 -6.59 0.83 -0.24
C VAL A 58 -5.07 0.80 -0.29
N VAL A 59 -4.41 0.16 0.69
CA VAL A 59 -2.93 0.14 0.80
C VAL A 59 -2.26 -1.07 0.15
N GLU A 60 -3.02 -2.06 -0.31
CA GLU A 60 -2.52 -3.34 -0.83
C GLU A 60 -1.44 -3.17 -1.89
N LYS A 61 -1.66 -2.28 -2.88
CA LYS A 61 -0.67 -2.00 -3.92
C LYS A 61 0.67 -1.56 -3.33
N ALA A 62 0.66 -0.67 -2.34
CA ALA A 62 1.89 -0.19 -1.71
C ALA A 62 2.58 -1.28 -0.91
N VAL A 63 1.84 -2.06 -0.12
CA VAL A 63 2.39 -3.18 0.65
C VAL A 63 3.11 -4.17 -0.28
N VAL A 64 2.43 -4.63 -1.34
CA VAL A 64 3.02 -5.58 -2.30
C VAL A 64 4.25 -4.99 -3.00
N THR A 65 4.17 -3.72 -3.40
CA THR A 65 5.27 -3.04 -4.10
C THR A 65 6.51 -2.90 -3.20
N LEU A 66 6.31 -2.51 -1.95
CA LEU A 66 7.39 -2.31 -0.98
C LEU A 66 7.97 -3.63 -0.49
N ASP A 67 7.14 -4.67 -0.30
CA ASP A 67 7.61 -6.00 0.04
C ASP A 67 8.45 -6.60 -1.09
N SER A 68 8.00 -6.45 -2.35
CA SER A 68 8.77 -6.90 -3.52
C SER A 68 10.12 -6.18 -3.61
N PHE A 69 10.13 -4.87 -3.37
CA PHE A 69 11.35 -4.06 -3.33
C PHE A 69 12.35 -4.51 -2.26
N VAL A 70 11.86 -4.88 -1.07
CA VAL A 70 12.70 -5.42 0.01
C VAL A 70 13.24 -6.79 -0.37
N SER A 71 12.39 -7.72 -0.81
CA SER A 71 12.79 -9.07 -1.20
C SER A 71 13.84 -9.09 -2.31
N GLU A 72 13.70 -8.23 -3.32
CA GLU A 72 14.69 -8.09 -4.40
C GLU A 72 16.09 -7.69 -3.90
N ARG A 73 16.20 -7.10 -2.71
CA ARG A 73 17.47 -6.70 -2.11
C ARG A 73 17.99 -7.64 -1.03
N THR A 74 17.11 -8.29 -0.28
CA THR A 74 17.51 -9.16 0.82
C THR A 74 17.83 -10.58 0.35
N ASP A 75 17.19 -11.05 -0.72
CA ASP A 75 17.31 -12.44 -1.19
C ASP A 75 18.36 -12.62 -2.30
N VAL A 76 19.39 -11.76 -2.33
CA VAL A 76 20.46 -11.84 -3.34
C VAL A 76 21.44 -12.96 -2.97
N ASP A 77 21.49 -14.00 -3.81
CA ASP A 77 22.52 -15.03 -3.71
C ASP A 77 23.84 -14.55 -4.31
N PHE A 78 24.69 -14.01 -3.44
CA PHE A 78 26.03 -13.55 -3.82
C PHE A 78 26.99 -14.69 -4.21
N SER A 79 26.67 -15.96 -3.94
CA SER A 79 27.59 -17.08 -4.19
C SER A 79 27.89 -17.30 -5.67
N SER A 80 27.02 -16.81 -6.55
CA SER A 80 27.14 -16.88 -8.00
C SER A 80 27.72 -15.61 -8.65
N MET A 81 28.02 -14.57 -7.85
CA MET A 81 28.45 -13.26 -8.33
C MET A 81 29.97 -13.08 -8.17
N SER A 82 30.59 -12.36 -9.09
CA SER A 82 31.96 -11.88 -8.94
C SER A 82 32.05 -10.73 -7.93
N ASP A 83 33.25 -10.50 -7.37
CA ASP A 83 33.51 -9.37 -6.45
C ASP A 83 33.10 -8.00 -7.03
N GLU A 84 33.20 -7.82 -8.35
CA GLU A 84 32.82 -6.59 -9.03
C GLU A 84 31.30 -6.45 -9.13
N GLU A 85 30.58 -7.54 -9.42
CA GLU A 85 29.12 -7.56 -9.42
C GLU A 85 28.56 -7.33 -8.01
N VAL A 86 29.16 -7.92 -6.98
CA VAL A 86 28.78 -7.68 -5.57
C VAL A 86 29.00 -6.21 -5.19
N LYS A 87 30.09 -5.58 -5.64
CA LYS A 87 30.28 -4.14 -5.40
C LYS A 87 29.25 -3.30 -6.13
N ASN A 88 28.89 -3.69 -7.36
CA ASN A 88 27.93 -2.96 -8.18
C ASN A 88 26.49 -3.04 -7.65
N THR A 89 26.11 -4.07 -6.87
CA THR A 89 24.80 -4.11 -6.20
C THR A 89 24.63 -3.00 -5.15
N TRP A 90 25.73 -2.52 -4.57
CA TRP A 90 25.74 -1.42 -3.59
C TRP A 90 25.84 -0.03 -4.23
N ILE A 91 26.08 0.05 -5.55
CA ILE A 91 26.16 1.34 -6.26
C ILE A 91 24.75 1.82 -6.60
N MET A 92 24.28 2.80 -5.83
CA MET A 92 23.08 3.59 -6.12
C MET A 92 23.33 4.51 -7.33
N ASN A 93 23.33 3.94 -8.54
CA ASN A 93 23.47 4.72 -9.77
C ASN A 93 22.20 5.54 -10.07
N GLU A 94 22.30 6.52 -10.97
CA GLU A 94 21.21 7.43 -11.31
C GLU A 94 19.94 6.68 -11.74
N LYS A 95 20.07 5.70 -12.64
CA LYS A 95 18.94 4.89 -13.10
C LYS A 95 18.22 4.25 -11.92
N TYR A 96 18.99 3.68 -10.99
CA TYR A 96 18.45 3.00 -9.84
C TYR A 96 17.70 3.93 -8.90
N ILE A 97 18.31 5.08 -8.58
CA ILE A 97 17.68 6.13 -7.77
C ILE A 97 16.36 6.58 -8.40
N LEU A 98 16.35 6.82 -9.72
CA LEU A 98 15.14 7.22 -10.45
C LEU A 98 14.06 6.15 -10.43
N ASP A 99 14.42 4.87 -10.55
CA ASP A 99 13.45 3.77 -10.48
C ASP A 99 12.82 3.69 -9.08
N VAL A 100 13.59 3.87 -8.01
CA VAL A 100 13.04 3.97 -6.62
C VAL A 100 12.10 5.16 -6.48
N PHE A 101 12.48 6.34 -6.98
CA PHE A 101 11.62 7.52 -6.91
C PHE A 101 10.30 7.32 -7.66
N ARG A 102 10.33 6.68 -8.84
CA ARG A 102 9.11 6.36 -9.61
C ARG A 102 8.19 5.43 -8.84
N ILE A 103 8.75 4.36 -8.26
CA ILE A 103 8.00 3.44 -7.41
C ILE A 103 7.32 4.20 -6.28
N LEU A 104 8.06 4.98 -5.49
CA LEU A 104 7.52 5.74 -4.36
C LEU A 104 6.46 6.76 -4.80
N TRP A 105 6.65 7.40 -5.96
CA TRP A 105 5.69 8.36 -6.51
C TRP A 105 4.36 7.71 -6.89
N ASP A 106 4.42 6.51 -7.50
CA ASP A 106 3.27 5.74 -7.96
C ASP A 106 2.40 5.17 -6.83
N ILE A 107 2.94 5.12 -5.61
CA ILE A 107 2.25 4.65 -4.39
C ILE A 107 2.23 5.72 -3.29
N ARG A 108 2.57 6.98 -3.59
CA ARG A 108 2.89 8.00 -2.57
C ARG A 108 1.79 8.20 -1.53
N GLU A 109 0.53 8.09 -1.92
CA GLU A 109 -0.62 8.32 -1.05
C GLU A 109 -0.81 7.14 -0.10
N GLU A 110 -0.79 5.92 -0.62
CA GLU A 110 -0.81 4.69 0.15
C GLU A 110 0.40 4.57 1.07
N PHE A 111 1.57 5.04 0.63
CA PHE A 111 2.77 5.06 1.44
C PHE A 111 2.62 6.00 2.66
N VAL A 112 2.07 7.21 2.46
CA VAL A 112 1.71 8.10 3.57
C VAL A 112 0.66 7.45 4.47
N LEU A 113 -0.32 6.74 3.91
CA LEU A 113 -1.33 6.05 4.71
C LEU A 113 -0.70 5.01 5.65
N LEU A 114 0.24 4.21 5.13
CA LEU A 114 0.95 3.18 5.88
C LEU A 114 1.85 3.78 6.98
N LEU A 115 2.53 4.90 6.69
CA LEU A 115 3.47 5.52 7.63
C LEU A 115 2.80 6.34 8.73
N GLU A 116 1.70 7.03 8.42
CA GLU A 116 1.16 8.07 9.32
C GLU A 116 -0.31 7.88 9.70
N LYS A 117 -1.06 7.04 8.97
CA LYS A 117 -2.53 6.99 9.06
C LYS A 117 -3.08 5.61 9.41
N SER A 118 -2.21 4.64 9.68
CA SER A 118 -2.52 3.23 9.90
C SER A 118 -2.71 2.84 11.38
N ALA A 119 -2.61 3.78 12.32
CA ALA A 119 -2.80 3.49 13.74
C ALA A 119 -4.12 2.75 13.99
N GLY A 120 -4.08 1.67 14.79
CA GLY A 120 -5.25 0.83 15.08
C GLY A 120 -5.63 -0.16 13.97
N THR A 121 -4.83 -0.28 12.91
CA THR A 121 -4.93 -1.34 11.89
C THR A 121 -3.85 -2.39 12.09
N VAL A 122 -3.93 -3.50 11.35
CA VAL A 122 -2.83 -4.48 11.25
C VAL A 122 -1.51 -3.90 10.71
N HIS A 123 -1.56 -2.71 10.10
CA HIS A 123 -0.40 -2.00 9.55
C HIS A 123 0.13 -0.89 10.47
N GLU A 124 -0.32 -0.80 11.72
CA GLU A 124 0.06 0.30 12.62
C GLU A 124 1.58 0.44 12.85
N ASN A 125 2.32 -0.67 12.78
CA ASN A 125 3.78 -0.71 12.95
C ASN A 125 4.55 -0.73 11.62
N PHE A 126 3.87 -0.49 10.49
CA PHE A 126 4.46 -0.66 9.16
C PHE A 126 5.80 0.06 9.00
N GLY A 127 5.92 1.31 9.47
CA GLY A 127 7.17 2.07 9.37
C GLY A 127 8.35 1.40 10.12
N HIS A 128 8.10 0.83 11.30
CA HIS A 128 9.11 0.10 12.06
C HIS A 128 9.50 -1.21 11.36
N ASP A 129 8.50 -2.01 10.99
CA ASP A 129 8.70 -3.32 10.38
C ASP A 129 9.36 -3.21 9.00
N PHE A 130 9.04 -2.16 8.24
CA PHE A 130 9.66 -1.88 6.96
C PHE A 130 11.12 -1.45 7.13
N ALA A 131 11.43 -0.58 8.09
CA ALA A 131 12.80 -0.16 8.37
C ALA A 131 13.69 -1.29 8.92
N PHE A 132 13.11 -2.27 9.60
CA PHE A 132 13.85 -3.44 10.10
C PHE A 132 14.20 -4.46 9.00
N ARG A 133 13.39 -4.51 7.93
CA ARG A 133 13.58 -5.45 6.81
C ARG A 133 14.44 -4.89 5.67
N MET A 134 14.53 -3.57 5.53
CA MET A 134 15.39 -2.89 4.54
C MET A 134 16.85 -2.89 4.97
#